data_AF-A0A1X7N9J9-F1
#
_entry.id   AF-A0A1X7N9J9-F1
#
_cell.length_a   1.000
_cell.length_b   1.000
_cell.length_c   1.000
_cell.angle_alpha   90.00
_cell.angle_beta   90.00
_cell.angle_gamma   90.00
#
_symmetry.space_group_name_H-M   'P 1'
#
loop_
_entity.id
_entity.type
_entity.pdbx_description
1 polymer ?
#
loop_
_entity_poly.entity_id
_entity_poly.type
_entity_poly.pdbx_seq_one_letter_code
_entity_poly.pdbx_strand_id
1 'polypeptide(L)' 'MLATVVYDFLLLAILLILLVSAYIIKVNSVKMLGKSNRLELDQIKSGVVIANTIFYTVLIVFLMMIASPFIIRLVAF' A
#
# COMPACT_ATOMS: atom_id res chain seq x y z
N MET A 1 -3.31 28.85 6.77
CA MET A 1 -4.43 28.12 6.12
C MET A 1 -4.08 27.65 4.71
N LEU A 2 -3.63 28.50 3.79
CA LEU A 2 -3.30 28.06 2.41
C LEU A 2 -2.09 27.09 2.38
N ALA A 3 -1.01 27.42 3.11
CA ALA A 3 0.19 26.59 3.16
C ALA A 3 -0.07 25.17 3.71
N THR A 4 -0.85 25.05 4.78
CA THR A 4 -1.23 23.77 5.38
C THR A 4 -2.02 22.89 4.40
N VAL A 5 -2.95 23.48 3.64
CA VAL A 5 -3.74 22.75 2.64
C VAL A 5 -2.86 22.25 1.50
N VAL A 6 -1.90 23.05 1.03
CA VAL A 6 -0.95 22.64 -0.02
C VAL A 6 -0.05 21.49 0.45
N TYR A 7 0.43 21.52 1.71
CA TYR A 7 1.22 20.43 2.28
C TYR A 7 0.41 19.12 2.39
N ASP A 8 -0.86 19.18 2.79
CA ASP A 8 -1.73 18.01 2.90
C ASP A 8 -1.97 17.35 1.52
N PHE A 9 -2.20 18.17 0.47
CA PHE A 9 -2.34 17.66 -0.90
C PHE A 9 -1.05 17.08 -1.46
N LEU A 10 0.10 17.67 -1.14
CA LEU A 10 1.40 17.18 -1.58
C LEU A 10 1.75 15.84 -0.90
N LEU A 11 1.46 15.73 0.40
CA LEU A 11 1.58 14.46 1.14
C LEU A 11 0.66 13.38 0.55
N LEU A 12 -0.60 13.72 0.25
CA LEU A 12 -1.55 12.80 -0.38
C LEU A 12 -1.03 12.31 -1.75
N ALA A 13 -0.51 13.21 -2.58
CA ALA A 13 0.05 12.87 -3.88
C ALA A 13 1.24 11.90 -3.74
N ILE A 14 2.14 12.14 -2.79
CA ILE A 14 3.27 11.26 -2.51
C ILE A 14 2.79 9.87 -2.06
N LEU A 15 1.81 9.81 -1.14
CA LEU A 15 1.24 8.55 -0.66
C LEU A 15 0.58 7.76 -1.79
N LEU A 16 -0.13 8.42 -2.70
CA LEU A 16 -0.73 7.77 -3.87
C LEU A 16 0.34 7.21 -4.82
N ILE A 17 1.42 7.95 -5.08
CA ILE A 17 2.54 7.47 -5.90
C ILE A 17 3.16 6.22 -5.27
N LEU A 18 3.43 6.26 -3.96
CA LEU A 18 3.97 5.11 -3.23
C LEU A 18 3.05 3.89 -3.30
N LEU A 19 1.73 4.10 -3.20
CA LEU A 19 0.75 3.02 -3.29
C LEU A 19 0.73 2.37 -4.68
N VAL A 20 0.77 3.20 -5.74
CA VAL A 20 0.85 2.71 -7.12
C VAL A 20 2.16 1.95 -7.34
N SER A 21 3.29 2.46 -6.87
CA SER A 21 4.57 1.75 -6.95
C SER A 21 4.54 0.42 -6.21
N ALA A 22 4.00 0.38 -4.99
CA ALA A 22 3.84 -0.86 -4.22
C ALA A 22 2.96 -1.88 -4.94
N TYR A 23 1.87 -1.44 -5.58
CA TYR A 23 1.01 -2.29 -6.38
C TYR A 23 1.75 -2.89 -7.59
N ILE A 24 2.49 -2.05 -8.34
CA ILE A 24 3.29 -2.50 -9.49
C ILE A 24 4.33 -3.53 -9.05
N ILE A 25 5.04 -3.27 -7.95
CA ILE A 25 6.02 -4.21 -7.39
C ILE A 25 5.34 -5.54 -7.06
N LYS A 26 4.23 -5.51 -6.32
CA LYS A 26 3.46 -6.71 -5.97
C LYS A 26 3.05 -7.51 -7.20
N VAL A 27 2.53 -6.87 -8.24
CA VAL A 27 2.12 -7.54 -9.48
C VAL A 27 3.31 -8.18 -10.18
N ASN A 28 4.44 -7.48 -10.23
CA ASN A 28 5.66 -8.00 -10.86
C ASN A 28 6.24 -9.18 -10.07
N SER A 29 6.28 -9.09 -8.74
CA SER A 29 6.71 -10.21 -7.87
C SER A 29 5.83 -11.44 -8.08
N VAL A 30 4.51 -11.28 -8.12
CA VAL A 30 3.58 -12.40 -8.40
C VAL A 30 3.80 -12.98 -9.79
N LYS A 31 4.01 -12.16 -10.82
CA LYS A 31 4.34 -12.63 -12.17
C LYS A 31 5.67 -13.38 -12.22
N MET A 32 6.68 -12.95 -11.47
CA MET A 32 7.96 -13.64 -11.40
C MET A 32 7.83 -15.00 -10.72
N LEU A 33 7.04 -15.09 -9.64
CA LEU A 33 6.74 -16.37 -8.99
C LEU A 33 6.04 -17.35 -9.94
N GLY A 34 5.04 -16.88 -10.69
CA GLY A 34 4.30 -17.72 -11.65
C GLY A 34 5.11 -18.16 -12.89
N LYS A 35 6.21 -17.48 -13.21
CA LYS A 35 7.12 -17.85 -14.32
C LYS A 35 8.27 -18.76 -13.88
N SER A 36 8.38 -19.07 -12.59
CA SER A 36 9.49 -19.88 -12.08
C SER A 36 9.25 -21.37 -12.34
N ASN A 37 10.10 -21.99 -13.15
CA ASN A 37 10.09 -23.45 -13.37
C ASN A 37 10.69 -24.24 -12.20
N ARG A 38 11.19 -23.56 -11.16
CA ARG A 38 11.87 -24.18 -10.01
C ARG A 38 10.99 -24.29 -8.76
N LEU A 39 9.86 -23.57 -8.74
CA LEU A 39 8.98 -23.52 -7.57
C LEU A 39 7.81 -24.48 -7.75
N GLU A 40 7.48 -25.20 -6.69
CA GLU A 40 6.26 -26.00 -6.66
C GLU A 40 5.03 -25.10 -6.59
N LEU A 41 3.88 -25.60 -7.06
CA LEU A 41 2.64 -24.83 -7.14
C LEU A 41 2.21 -24.26 -5.77
N ASP A 42 2.43 -25.01 -4.69
CA ASP A 42 2.10 -24.59 -3.33
C ASP A 42 3.04 -23.49 -2.81
N GLN A 43 4.31 -23.52 -3.22
CA GLN A 43 5.27 -22.45 -2.93
C GLN A 43 4.89 -21.15 -3.67
N ILE A 44 4.43 -21.27 -4.93
CA ILE A 44 3.92 -20.12 -5.70
C ILE A 44 2.68 -19.54 -5.01
N LYS A 45 1.69 -20.37 -4.66
CA LYS A 45 0.48 -19.91 -3.94
C LYS A 45 0.84 -19.21 -2.64
N SER A 46 1.71 -19.80 -1.83
CA SER A 46 2.19 -19.20 -0.58
C SER A 46 2.87 -17.85 -0.81
N GLY A 47 3.75 -17.76 -1.82
CA GLY A 47 4.42 -16.51 -2.19
C GLY A 47 3.44 -15.42 -2.64
N VAL A 48 2.39 -15.78 -3.37
CA VAL A 48 1.31 -14.84 -3.77
C VAL A 48 0.52 -14.35 -2.56
N VAL A 49 0.21 -15.24 -1.61
CA VAL A 49 -0.46 -14.86 -0.36
C VAL A 49 0.39 -13.90 0.45
N ILE A 50 1.70 -14.17 0.60
CA ILE A 50 2.63 -13.27 1.30
C ILE A 50 2.68 -11.89 0.63
N ALA A 51 2.82 -11.85 -0.70
CA ALA A 51 2.86 -10.59 -1.45
C ALA A 51 1.55 -9.78 -1.30
N ASN A 52 0.39 -10.46 -1.29
CA ASN A 52 -0.90 -9.84 -1.01
C ASN A 52 -0.96 -9.29 0.42
N THR A 53 -0.58 -10.08 1.43
CA THR A 53 -0.60 -9.67 2.83
C THR A 53 0.26 -8.44 3.09
N ILE A 54 1.47 -8.41 2.51
CA ILE A 54 2.36 -7.23 2.60
C ILE A 54 1.69 -6.02 1.96
N PHE A 55 1.16 -6.16 0.74
CA PHE A 55 0.50 -5.05 0.05
C PHE A 55 -0.71 -4.50 0.84
N TYR A 56 -1.57 -5.36 1.36
CA TYR A 56 -2.72 -4.94 2.16
C TYR A 56 -2.31 -4.31 3.49
N THR A 57 -1.22 -4.78 4.12
CA THR A 57 -0.69 -4.15 5.34
C THR A 57 -0.24 -2.73 5.05
N VAL A 58 0.51 -2.50 3.96
CA VAL A 58 0.93 -1.15 3.53
C VAL A 58 -0.28 -0.27 3.22
N LEU A 59 -1.28 -0.81 2.52
CA LEU A 59 -2.53 -0.10 2.22
C LEU A 59 -3.25 0.36 3.49
N ILE A 60 -3.37 -0.51 4.50
CA ILE A 60 -4.01 -0.19 5.78
C ILE A 60 -3.24 0.93 6.51
N VAL A 61 -1.90 0.85 6.53
CA VAL A 61 -1.07 1.90 7.15
C VAL A 61 -1.31 3.25 6.47
N PHE A 62 -1.37 3.29 5.14
CA PHE A 62 -1.66 4.53 4.41
C PHE A 62 -3.08 5.04 4.67
N LEU A 63 -4.08 4.16 4.71
CA LEU A 63 -5.45 4.55 5.07
C LEU A 63 -5.51 5.13 6.47
N MET A 64 -4.83 4.54 7.45
CA MET A 64 -4.76 5.08 8.82
C MET A 64 -4.06 6.43 8.86
N MET A 65 -2.98 6.61 8.11
CA MET A 65 -2.25 7.89 8.05
C MET A 65 -3.14 9.02 7.51
N ILE A 66 -3.94 8.73 6.48
CA ILE A 66 -4.90 9.68 5.89
C ILE A 66 -6.10 9.89 6.82
N ALA A 67 -6.61 8.84 7.47
CA ALA A 67 -7.81 8.92 8.31
C ALA A 67 -7.56 9.50 9.70
N SER A 68 -6.36 9.32 10.29
CA SER A 68 -6.06 9.76 11.65
C SER A 68 -6.29 11.27 11.91
N PRO A 69 -5.94 12.21 11.01
CA PRO A 69 -6.25 13.63 11.23
C PRO A 69 -7.75 13.90 11.28
N PHE A 70 -8.57 13.14 10.54
CA PHE A 70 -10.02 13.28 10.57
C PHE A 70 -10.62 12.67 11.84
N ILE A 71 -10.13 11.50 12.27
CA ILE A 71 -10.56 10.83 13.51
C ILE A 71 -10.23 11.71 14.72
N ILE A 72 -9.02 12.27 14.79
CA ILE A 72 -8.61 13.16 15.88
C ILE A 72 -9.53 14.40 15.96
N ARG A 73 -9.89 15.00 14.82
CA ARG A 73 -10.83 16.13 14.77
C ARG A 73 -12.23 15.76 15.24
N LEU A 74 -12.68 14.53 15.01
CA LEU A 74 -13.99 14.02 15.41
C LEU A 74 -14.07 13.72 16.91
N VAL A 75 -13.00 13.21 17.52
CA VAL A 75 -12.94 12.88 18.96
C VAL A 75 -12.66 14.11 19.82
N ALA A 76 -12.02 15.14 19.26
CA ALA A 76 -11.72 16.39 19.98
C ALA A 76 -12.89 17.39 20.05
N PHE A 77 -14.03 17.07 19.42
CA PHE A 77 -15.28 17.83 19.45
C PHE A 77 -16.31 17.14 20.36
#